data_AF-A0A0M8Q2F3-F1
#
_entry.id   AF-A0A0M8Q2F3-F1
#
_cell.length_a   1.000
_cell.length_b   1.000
_cell.length_c   1.000
_cell.angle_alpha   90.00
_cell.angle_beta   90.00
_cell.angle_gamma   90.00
#
_symmetry.space_group_name_H-M   'P 1'
#
loop_
_entity.id
_entity.type
_entity.pdbx_description
1 polymer ?
#
loop_
_entity_poly.entity_id
_entity_poly.type
_entity_poly.pdbx_seq_one_letter_code
_entity_poly.pdbx_strand_id
1 'polypeptide(L)' 'MEFWAIGYKYKEGVYYDYATDDLAVELKETCFLPTKEVAEDYIRNEFDDEYVAVKIDLLRLEANGVWAYSSSHEPKWDDF' A
#
# COMPACT_ATOMS: atom_id res chain seq x y z
N MET A 1 7.43 -12.48 -1.16
CA MET A 1 6.32 -12.44 -2.15
C MET A 1 6.00 -10.99 -2.41
N GLU A 2 5.76 -10.61 -3.67
CA GLU A 2 5.51 -9.23 -4.05
C GLU A 2 4.00 -8.95 -4.06
N PHE A 3 3.60 -7.84 -3.44
CA PHE A 3 2.25 -7.31 -3.41
C PHE A 3 2.29 -5.79 -3.57
N TRP A 4 1.12 -5.20 -3.75
CA TRP A 4 0.94 -3.75 -3.82
C TRP A 4 -0.05 -3.30 -2.77
N ALA A 5 0.04 -2.04 -2.35
CA ALA A 5 -0.91 -1.40 -1.46
C ALA A 5 -1.10 0.06 -1.89
N ILE A 6 -2.18 0.69 -1.42
CA ILE A 6 -2.36 2.13 -1.55
C ILE A 6 -1.88 2.77 -0.26
N GLY A 7 -0.87 3.62 -0.35
CA GLY A 7 -0.27 4.33 0.78
C GLY A 7 -0.61 5.81 0.78
N TYR A 8 -0.64 6.40 1.96
CA TYR A 8 -0.81 7.85 2.11
C TYR A 8 0.53 8.56 1.89
N LYS A 9 0.60 9.46 0.90
CA LYS A 9 1.88 10.05 0.46
C LYS A 9 2.61 10.85 1.54
N TYR A 10 1.88 11.38 2.51
CA TYR A 10 2.43 12.23 3.57
C TYR A 10 2.82 11.45 4.84
N LYS A 11 2.54 10.15 4.91
CA LYS A 11 2.81 9.36 6.11
C LYS A 11 3.14 7.91 5.77
N GLU A 12 4.40 7.56 5.92
CA GLU A 12 4.86 6.18 5.76
C GLU A 12 4.19 5.24 6.78
N GLY A 13 3.94 4.00 6.36
CA GLY A 13 3.27 3.00 7.20
C GLY A 13 1.77 3.19 7.35
N VAL A 14 1.16 4.11 6.59
CA VAL A 14 -0.30 4.28 6.54
C VAL A 14 -0.81 3.80 5.19
N TYR A 15 -1.74 2.85 5.23
CA TYR A 15 -2.27 2.16 4.06
C TYR A 15 -3.78 2.22 4.03
N TYR A 16 -4.37 2.14 2.84
CA TYR A 16 -5.80 1.94 2.69
C TYR A 16 -6.18 0.49 3.04
N ASP A 17 -7.20 0.30 3.86
CA ASP A 17 -7.75 -1.00 4.25
C ASP A 17 -9.11 -1.20 3.57
N TYR A 18 -9.17 -2.07 2.57
CA TYR A 18 -10.38 -2.33 1.78
C TYR A 18 -11.50 -2.99 2.61
N ALA A 19 -11.19 -3.59 3.76
CA ALA A 19 -12.20 -4.21 4.60
C ALA A 19 -12.94 -3.18 5.47
N THR A 20 -12.27 -2.09 5.86
CA THR A 20 -12.87 -1.02 6.69
C THR A 20 -13.21 0.23 5.91
N ASP A 21 -12.76 0.34 4.66
CA ASP A 21 -12.92 1.53 3.81
C ASP A 21 -12.28 2.78 4.46
N ASP A 22 -11.12 2.59 5.12
CA ASP A 22 -10.43 3.62 5.91
C ASP A 22 -8.91 3.36 5.96
N LEU A 23 -8.16 4.30 6.52
CA LEU A 23 -6.71 4.21 6.73
C LEU A 23 -6.37 3.27 7.90
N ALA A 24 -5.46 2.33 7.65
CA ALA A 24 -4.80 1.51 8.64
C ALA A 24 -3.36 1.98 8.87
N VAL A 25 -2.95 2.06 10.14
CA VAL A 25 -1.57 2.38 10.55
C VAL A 25 -0.65 1.15 10.58
N GLU A 26 -1.16 0.00 10.14
CA GLU A 26 -0.45 -1.27 10.05
C GLU A 26 -0.87 -1.97 8.76
N LEU A 27 0.09 -2.63 8.10
CA LEU A 27 -0.18 -3.39 6.90
C LEU A 27 -0.92 -4.70 7.25
N LYS A 28 -2.13 -4.85 6.71
CA LYS A 28 -2.96 -6.05 6.86
C LYS A 28 -3.13 -6.76 5.53
N GLU A 29 -3.63 -7.99 5.60
CA GLU A 29 -3.97 -8.78 4.41
C GLU A 29 -5.01 -8.09 3.52
N THR A 30 -5.88 -7.31 4.15
CA THR A 30 -6.94 -6.52 3.52
C THR A 30 -6.44 -5.22 2.88
N CYS A 31 -5.14 -4.92 2.98
CA CYS A 31 -4.50 -3.80 2.26
C CYS A 31 -3.88 -4.25 0.93
N PHE A 32 -3.78 -5.56 0.67
CA PHE A 32 -3.03 -6.07 -0.47
C PHE A 32 -3.82 -6.02 -1.77
N LEU A 33 -3.10 -5.60 -2.80
CA LEU A 33 -3.45 -5.68 -4.20
C LEU A 33 -2.46 -6.58 -4.95
N PRO A 34 -2.93 -7.27 -6.00
CA PRO A 34 -2.12 -8.25 -6.71
C PRO A 34 -1.05 -7.61 -7.61
N THR A 35 -1.31 -6.43 -8.17
CA THR A 35 -0.37 -5.76 -9.10
C THR A 35 -0.40 -4.24 -8.96
N LYS A 36 0.63 -3.59 -9.52
CA LYS A 36 0.76 -2.13 -9.61
C LYS A 36 -0.40 -1.51 -10.36
N GLU A 37 -0.76 -2.09 -11.50
CA GLU A 37 -1.80 -1.55 -12.38
C GLU A 37 -3.14 -1.47 -11.66
N VAL A 38 -3.47 -2.48 -10.84
CA VAL A 38 -4.67 -2.46 -10.01
C VAL A 38 -4.59 -1.33 -8.98
N ALA A 39 -3.44 -1.12 -8.32
CA ALA A 39 -3.28 -0.04 -7.35
C ALA A 39 -3.41 1.34 -7.99
N GLU A 40 -2.78 1.55 -9.15
CA GLU A 40 -2.86 2.80 -9.91
C GLU A 40 -4.26 3.05 -10.46
N ASP A 41 -4.95 2.01 -10.93
CA ASP A 41 -6.33 2.12 -11.39
C ASP A 41 -7.28 2.49 -10.24
N TYR A 42 -7.11 1.90 -9.06
CA TYR A 42 -7.88 2.32 -7.88
C TYR A 42 -7.61 3.77 -7.52
N ILE A 43 -6.34 4.17 -7.44
CA ILE A 43 -5.96 5.55 -7.11
C ILE A 43 -6.59 6.54 -8.10
N ARG A 44 -6.51 6.25 -9.40
CA ARG A 44 -7.02 7.14 -10.45
C ARG A 44 -8.55 7.29 -10.43
N ASN A 45 -9.27 6.25 -10.01
CA ASN A 45 -10.74 6.23 -10.06
C ASN A 45 -11.39 6.69 -8.76
N GLU A 46 -10.79 6.38 -7.61
CA GLU A 46 -11.43 6.47 -6.30
C GLU A 46 -10.71 7.44 -5.33
N PHE A 47 -9.49 7.87 -5.64
CA PHE A 47 -8.67 8.65 -4.70
C PHE A 47 -8.15 9.96 -5.30
N ASP A 48 -7.90 10.93 -4.41
CA ASP A 48 -7.20 12.16 -4.75
C ASP A 48 -5.68 11.94 -4.87
N ASP A 49 -4.96 12.97 -5.30
CA ASP A 49 -3.51 12.97 -5.44
C ASP A 49 -2.74 12.71 -4.14
N GLU A 50 -3.43 12.54 -3.00
CA GLU A 50 -2.85 12.21 -1.69
C GLU A 50 -2.40 10.75 -1.55
N TYR A 51 -2.73 9.90 -2.52
CA TYR A 51 -2.47 8.47 -2.48
C TYR A 51 -1.49 8.02 -3.56
N VAL A 52 -0.66 7.04 -3.18
CA VAL A 52 0.38 6.46 -4.03
C VAL A 52 0.38 4.94 -3.97
N ALA A 53 0.75 4.31 -5.08
CA ALA A 53 0.96 2.87 -5.11
C ALA A 53 2.27 2.54 -4.39
N VAL A 54 2.21 1.62 -3.44
CA VAL A 54 3.36 1.19 -2.64
C VAL A 54 3.62 -0.27 -2.94
N LYS A 55 4.84 -0.57 -3.36
CA LYS A 55 5.28 -1.95 -3.51
C LYS A 55 5.59 -2.52 -2.13
N ILE A 56 5.05 -3.70 -1.86
CA ILE A 56 5.24 -4.44 -0.62
C ILE A 56 5.91 -5.78 -0.91
N ASP A 57 7.10 -5.96 -0.37
CA ASP A 57 7.79 -7.23 -0.39
C ASP A 57 7.60 -7.94 0.96
N LEU A 58 6.72 -8.94 0.99
CA LEU A 58 6.53 -9.81 2.15
C LEU A 58 7.75 -10.72 2.32
N LEU A 59 8.39 -10.62 3.49
CA LEU A 59 9.58 -11.40 3.86
C LEU A 59 9.19 -12.68 4.59
N ARG A 60 8.44 -12.56 5.69
CA ARG A 60 7.96 -13.70 6.50
C ARG A 60 6.83 -13.28 7.44
N LEU A 61 6.01 -14.24 7.87
CA LEU A 61 5.08 -14.05 8.98
C LEU A 61 5.85 -14.27 10.29
N GLU A 62 5.87 -13.27 11.16
CA GLU A 62 6.48 -13.40 12.49
C GLU A 62 5.58 -14.22 13.41
N ALA A 63 6.15 -14.80 14.48
CA ALA A 63 5.45 -15.69 15.40
C ALA A 63 4.26 -15.03 16.14
N ASN A 64 4.20 -13.70 16.15
CA ASN A 64 3.12 -12.90 16.70
C ASN A 64 1.97 -12.62 15.71
N GLY A 65 2.02 -13.17 14.50
CA GLY A 65 1.01 -12.95 13.46
C GLY A 65 1.17 -11.64 12.68
N VAL A 66 2.27 -10.91 12.88
CA VAL A 66 2.58 -9.68 12.11
C VAL A 66 3.45 -10.04 10.91
N TRP A 67 3.14 -9.49 9.75
CA TRP A 67 3.98 -9.63 8.57
C TRP A 67 5.25 -8.79 8.70
N ALA A 68 6.41 -9.42 8.55
CA ALA A 68 7.64 -8.70 8.26
C ALA A 68 7.66 -8.39 6.76
N TYR A 69 7.72 -7.11 6.41
CA TYR A 69 7.72 -6.63 5.03
C TYR A 69 8.69 -5.47 4.85
N SER A 70 9.13 -5.26 3.61
CA SER A 70 9.70 -3.98 3.18
C SER A 70 8.75 -3.29 2.24
N SER A 71 8.60 -1.98 2.39
CA SER A 71 7.81 -1.15 1.49
C SER A 71 8.69 -0.15 0.77
N SER A 72 8.45 0.05 -0.52
CA SER A 72 9.09 1.12 -1.30
C SER A 72 8.02 1.92 -2.02
N HIS A 73 8.08 3.24 -1.84
CA HIS A 73 7.33 4.18 -2.65
C HIS A 73 8.03 4.32 -3.99
N GLU A 74 7.31 4.11 -5.08
CA GLU A 74 7.81 4.54 -6.39
C GLU A 74 7.55 6.04 -6.52
N PRO A 75 8.57 6.87 -6.77
CA PRO A 75 8.34 8.27 -7.03
C PRO A 75 7.45 8.40 -8.28
N LYS A 76 6.33 9.13 -8.15
CA LYS A 76 5.61 9.61 -9.33
C LYS A 76 6.53 10.61 -10.03
N TRP A 77 6.75 10.43 -11.33
CA TRP A 77 7.67 11.25 -12.13
C TRP A 77 7.26 12.73 -12.25
N ASP A 78 6.09 13.12 -11.73
CA ASP A 78 5.51 14.46 -11.82
C ASP A 78 5.87 15.42 -10.67
N ASP A 79 6.73 15.03 -9.71
CA ASP A 79 7.16 15.89 -8.58
C ASP A 79 8.46 16.69 -8.85
N PHE A 80 8.70 17.17 -10.08
CA PHE A 80 9.83 18.05 -10.43
C PHE A 80 9.44 19.32 -11.21
#